data_AF-A0AA97CVT6-F1
#
_entry.id   AF-A0AA97CVT6-F1
#
_cell.length_a   1.000
_cell.length_b   1.000
_cell.length_c   1.000
_cell.angle_alpha   90.00
_cell.angle_beta   90.00
_cell.angle_gamma   90.00
#
_symmetry.space_group_name_H-M   'P 1'
#
loop_
_entity.id
_entity.type
_entity.pdbx_description
1 polymer ?
#
loop_
_entity_poly.entity_id
_entity_poly.type
_entity_poly.pdbx_seq_one_letter_code
_entity_poly.pdbx_strand_id
1 'polypeptide(L)'
;MSDGEAGVFALRLDELFRSLPGPDGRPYSAKTIAQRAADRGYRIGESYLSQLRSGKAKSPSFRTVEGLAAAFDVDIRHFLTDDAERRTRAEIERFRAMADPEVHRVAQRLAGLPRETVAVVDDLVDVLHRRREPVIAADQGLHLVADT
;
A
#
# COMPACT_ATOMS: atom_id res chain seq x y z
N MET A 1 -17.23 8.28 -10.35
CA MET A 1 -15.90 8.87 -10.13
C MET A 1 -15.74 10.11 -11.01
N SER A 2 -15.27 11.23 -10.46
CA SER A 2 -15.10 12.53 -11.13
C SER A 2 -13.78 12.62 -11.93
N ASP A 3 -13.63 13.61 -12.81
CA ASP A 3 -12.41 13.81 -13.62
C ASP A 3 -11.13 13.94 -12.78
N GLY A 4 -11.24 14.41 -11.52
CA GLY A 4 -10.13 14.46 -10.57
C GLY A 4 -9.63 13.08 -10.13
N GLU A 5 -10.52 12.10 -9.95
CA GLU A 5 -10.17 10.74 -9.53
C GLU A 5 -9.48 9.95 -10.66
N ALA A 6 -9.83 10.21 -11.92
CA ALA A 6 -9.14 9.62 -13.07
C ALA A 6 -7.66 10.08 -13.14
N GLY A 7 -7.38 11.33 -12.79
CA GLY A 7 -6.02 11.86 -12.68
C GLY A 7 -5.22 11.20 -11.56
N VAL A 8 -5.83 11.02 -10.38
CA VAL A 8 -5.19 10.33 -9.24
C VAL A 8 -4.88 8.87 -9.57
N PHE A 9 -5.81 8.16 -10.22
CA PHE A 9 -5.58 6.79 -10.67
C PHE A 9 -4.37 6.69 -11.62
N ALA A 10 -4.31 7.58 -12.61
CA ALA A 10 -3.22 7.61 -13.59
C ALA A 10 -1.86 7.83 -12.91
N LEU A 11 -1.80 8.75 -11.93
CA LEU A 11 -0.58 9.03 -11.16
C LEU A 11 -0.10 7.80 -10.39
N ARG A 12 -0.99 7.12 -9.68
CA ARG A 12 -0.65 5.92 -8.90
C ARG A 12 -0.23 4.75 -9.77
N LEU A 13 -0.93 4.54 -10.89
CA LEU A 13 -0.54 3.54 -11.86
C LEU A 13 0.86 3.81 -12.39
N ASP A 14 1.15 5.06 -12.77
CA ASP A 14 2.47 5.42 -13.29
C ASP A 14 3.58 5.35 -12.23
N GLU A 15 3.26 5.62 -10.95
CA GLU A 15 4.19 5.42 -9.84
C GLU A 15 4.60 3.95 -9.73
N LEU A 16 3.67 3.00 -9.76
CA LEU A 16 3.97 1.56 -9.70
C LEU A 16 4.84 1.09 -10.88
N PHE A 17 4.66 1.68 -12.07
CA PHE A 17 5.52 1.41 -13.23
C PHE A 17 6.98 1.88 -13.02
N ARG A 18 7.20 2.93 -12.22
CA ARG A 18 8.52 3.52 -11.96
C ARG A 18 9.21 2.92 -10.73
N SER A 19 8.45 2.62 -9.67
CA SER A 19 8.98 2.31 -8.35
C SER A 19 9.24 0.82 -8.13
N LEU A 20 8.46 -0.06 -8.78
CA LEU A 20 8.61 -1.49 -8.61
C LEU A 20 9.59 -2.06 -9.65
N PRO A 21 10.71 -2.66 -9.21
CA PRO A 21 11.58 -3.37 -10.12
C PRO A 21 10.86 -4.62 -10.64
N GLY A 22 10.98 -4.85 -11.94
CA GLY A 22 10.60 -6.08 -12.59
C GLY A 22 11.45 -7.26 -12.13
N PRO A 23 11.07 -8.49 -12.49
CA PRO A 23 11.81 -9.69 -12.11
C PRO A 23 13.22 -9.75 -12.72
N ASP A 24 13.49 -8.96 -13.75
CA ASP A 24 14.80 -8.74 -14.39
C ASP A 24 15.54 -7.49 -13.85
N GLY A 25 15.03 -6.88 -12.78
CA GLY A 25 15.58 -5.65 -12.19
C GLY A 25 15.30 -4.38 -13.00
N ARG A 26 14.53 -4.46 -14.09
CA ARG A 26 14.16 -3.30 -14.92
C ARG A 26 12.74 -2.81 -14.59
N PRO A 27 12.42 -1.52 -14.77
CA PRO A 27 11.05 -1.04 -14.60
C PRO A 27 10.06 -1.83 -15.43
N TYR A 28 8.84 -2.01 -14.92
CA TYR A 28 7.81 -2.74 -15.65
C TYR A 28 7.50 -2.08 -16.99
N SER A 29 7.30 -2.90 -18.03
CA SER A 29 6.75 -2.43 -19.30
C SER A 29 5.25 -2.70 -19.37
N ALA A 30 4.52 -1.94 -20.20
CA ALA A 30 3.08 -2.17 -20.41
C ALA A 30 2.82 -3.61 -20.89
N LYS A 31 3.70 -4.13 -21.76
CA LYS A 31 3.71 -5.53 -22.20
C LYS A 31 3.83 -6.52 -21.04
N THR A 32 4.78 -6.28 -20.13
CA THR A 32 5.01 -7.16 -18.98
C THR A 32 3.78 -7.21 -18.06
N ILE A 33 3.16 -6.06 -17.77
CA ILE A 33 1.97 -5.98 -16.92
C ILE A 33 0.75 -6.59 -17.60
N ALA A 34 0.56 -6.35 -18.90
CA ALA A 34 -0.51 -6.98 -19.67
C ALA A 34 -0.41 -8.52 -19.62
N GLN A 35 0.80 -9.06 -19.80
CA GLN A 35 1.04 -10.50 -19.71
C GLN A 35 0.73 -11.04 -18.30
N ARG A 36 1.25 -10.38 -17.25
CA ARG A 36 1.01 -10.79 -15.86
C ARG A 36 -0.46 -10.73 -15.43
N ALA A 37 -1.20 -9.76 -15.95
CA ALA A 37 -2.64 -9.69 -15.76
C ALA A 37 -3.33 -10.87 -16.45
N ALA A 38 -2.91 -11.21 -17.67
CA ALA A 38 -3.46 -12.34 -18.43
C ALA A 38 -3.19 -13.68 -17.74
N ASP A 39 -1.98 -13.88 -17.19
CA ASP A 39 -1.61 -15.06 -16.43
C ASP A 39 -2.48 -15.26 -15.18
N ARG A 40 -3.09 -14.16 -14.68
CA ARG A 40 -4.02 -14.14 -13.55
C ARG A 40 -5.50 -14.11 -13.98
N GLY A 41 -5.79 -14.29 -15.27
CA GLY A 41 -7.15 -14.34 -15.80
C GLY A 41 -7.77 -12.98 -16.19
N TYR A 42 -6.97 -11.91 -16.24
CA TYR A 42 -7.42 -10.56 -16.59
C TYR A 42 -6.89 -10.14 -17.96
N ARG A 43 -7.78 -9.77 -18.88
CA ARG A 43 -7.38 -9.26 -20.20
C ARG A 43 -7.28 -7.74 -20.16
N ILE A 44 -6.05 -7.23 -20.20
CA ILE A 44 -5.76 -5.79 -20.23
C ILE A 44 -4.78 -5.52 -21.37
N GLY A 45 -5.15 -4.68 -22.33
CA GLY A 45 -4.30 -4.37 -23.48
C GLY A 45 -3.22 -3.34 -23.17
N GLU A 46 -2.05 -3.46 -23.81
CA GLU A 46 -0.90 -2.55 -23.64
C GLU A 46 -1.24 -1.10 -24.00
N SER A 47 -1.97 -0.89 -25.10
CA SER A 47 -2.41 0.45 -25.51
C SER A 47 -3.35 1.07 -24.48
N TYR A 48 -4.23 0.26 -23.87
CA TYR A 48 -5.14 0.73 -22.84
C TYR A 48 -4.41 1.07 -21.54
N LEU A 49 -3.41 0.26 -21.13
CA LEU A 49 -2.49 0.59 -20.04
C LEU A 49 -1.79 1.94 -20.26
N SER A 50 -1.33 2.19 -21.49
CA SER A 50 -0.64 3.43 -21.84
C SER A 50 -1.57 4.65 -21.78
N GLN A 51 -2.84 4.48 -22.18
CA GLN A 51 -3.87 5.52 -22.06
C GLN A 51 -4.27 5.76 -20.60
N LEU A 52 -4.35 4.70 -19.77
CA LEU A 52 -4.63 4.83 -18.33
C LEU A 52 -3.51 5.58 -17.62
N ARG A 53 -2.24 5.25 -17.90
CA ARG A 53 -1.07 5.94 -17.32
C ARG A 53 -1.00 7.43 -17.68
N SER A 54 -1.43 7.78 -18.89
CA SER A 54 -1.45 9.17 -19.35
C SER A 54 -2.73 9.93 -18.98
N GLY A 55 -3.68 9.28 -18.28
CA GLY A 55 -4.98 9.87 -17.94
C GLY A 55 -5.90 10.12 -19.16
N LYS A 56 -5.54 9.63 -20.34
CA LYS A 56 -6.32 9.80 -21.58
C LYS A 56 -7.52 8.85 -21.66
N ALA A 57 -7.40 7.67 -21.06
CA ALA A 57 -8.53 6.75 -20.94
C ALA A 57 -9.46 7.21 -19.81
N LYS A 58 -10.78 7.12 -20.07
CA LYS A 58 -11.81 7.25 -19.02
C LYS A 58 -11.61 6.18 -17.94
N SER A 59 -12.19 6.44 -16.77
CA SER A 59 -12.09 5.61 -15.56
C SER A 59 -12.11 4.10 -15.86
N PRO A 60 -11.10 3.33 -15.38
CA PRO A 60 -11.05 1.89 -15.58
C PRO A 60 -12.19 1.18 -14.84
N SER A 61 -12.65 0.06 -15.40
CA SER A 61 -13.61 -0.79 -14.69
C SER A 61 -13.00 -1.36 -13.41
N PHE A 62 -13.82 -1.71 -12.42
CA PHE A 62 -13.36 -2.38 -11.20
C PHE A 62 -12.54 -3.65 -11.51
N ARG A 63 -12.99 -4.45 -12.49
CA ARG A 63 -12.29 -5.65 -12.97
C ARG A 63 -10.90 -5.33 -13.54
N THR A 64 -10.76 -4.19 -14.21
CA THR A 64 -9.47 -3.71 -14.69
C THR A 64 -8.57 -3.37 -13.51
N VAL A 65 -9.09 -2.65 -12.51
CA VAL A 65 -8.34 -2.26 -11.31
C VAL A 65 -7.87 -3.49 -10.54
N GLU A 66 -8.75 -4.48 -10.37
CA GLU A 66 -8.43 -5.77 -9.75
C GLU A 66 -7.30 -6.51 -10.52
N GLY A 67 -7.41 -6.57 -11.85
CA GLY A 67 -6.37 -7.18 -12.68
C GLY A 67 -5.02 -6.46 -12.62
N LEU A 68 -5.02 -5.13 -12.48
CA LEU A 68 -3.81 -4.34 -12.29
C LEU A 68 -3.18 -4.59 -10.91
N ALA A 69 -3.99 -4.56 -9.86
CA ALA A 69 -3.54 -4.86 -8.50
C ALA A 69 -2.88 -6.25 -8.44
N ALA A 70 -3.53 -7.24 -9.04
CA ALA A 70 -3.01 -8.60 -9.11
C ALA A 70 -1.72 -8.69 -9.95
N ALA A 71 -1.63 -8.00 -11.09
CA ALA A 71 -0.43 -8.01 -11.95
C ALA A 71 0.81 -7.35 -11.30
N PHE A 72 0.59 -6.31 -10.48
CA PHE A 72 1.63 -5.62 -9.72
C PHE A 72 1.92 -6.26 -8.35
N ASP A 73 1.11 -7.24 -7.92
CA ASP A 73 1.17 -7.86 -6.61
C ASP A 73 0.99 -6.84 -5.46
N VAL A 74 0.04 -5.92 -5.64
CA VAL A 74 -0.31 -4.90 -4.65
C VAL A 74 -1.77 -5.03 -4.23
N ASP A 75 -2.09 -4.52 -3.04
CA ASP A 75 -3.47 -4.46 -2.57
C ASP A 75 -4.32 -3.52 -3.46
N ILE A 76 -5.51 -3.95 -3.85
CA ILE A 76 -6.44 -3.18 -4.69
C ILE A 76 -6.81 -1.82 -4.08
N ARG A 77 -6.78 -1.69 -2.75
CA ARG A 77 -6.95 -0.43 -2.01
C ARG A 77 -5.93 0.63 -2.42
N HIS A 78 -4.77 0.23 -2.97
CA HIS A 78 -3.82 1.17 -3.54
C HIS A 78 -4.46 2.08 -4.59
N PHE A 79 -5.34 1.54 -5.43
CA PHE A 79 -6.05 2.29 -6.46
C PHE A 79 -7.38 2.88 -5.99
N LEU A 80 -8.01 2.30 -4.97
CA LEU A 80 -9.38 2.63 -4.57
C LEU A 80 -9.49 3.58 -3.37
N THR A 81 -8.48 3.65 -2.51
CA THR A 81 -8.55 4.52 -1.32
C THR A 81 -8.16 5.94 -1.70
N ASP A 82 -8.98 6.92 -1.35
CA ASP A 82 -8.70 8.33 -1.59
C ASP A 82 -7.47 8.77 -0.77
N ASP A 83 -6.52 9.51 -1.38
CA ASP A 83 -5.20 9.77 -0.76
C ASP A 83 -5.28 10.60 0.54
N ALA A 84 -6.42 11.26 0.77
CA ALA A 84 -6.69 11.92 2.03
C ALA A 84 -6.67 10.93 3.20
N GLU A 85 -7.25 9.73 3.09
CA GLU A 85 -7.39 8.82 4.24
C GLU A 85 -6.08 8.13 4.62
N ARG A 86 -5.22 7.79 3.66
CA ARG A 86 -3.93 7.13 3.94
C ARG A 86 -2.90 8.10 4.50
N ARG A 87 -2.78 9.31 3.92
CA ARG A 87 -1.91 10.36 4.46
C ARG A 87 -2.41 10.82 5.82
N THR A 88 -3.72 11.04 5.97
CA THR A 88 -4.34 11.41 7.25
C THR A 88 -4.14 10.33 8.30
N ARG A 89 -4.21 9.03 8.00
CA ARG A 89 -3.99 7.99 9.03
C ARG A 89 -2.55 7.91 9.51
N ALA A 90 -1.58 7.94 8.58
CA ALA A 90 -0.16 7.95 8.96
C ALA A 90 0.24 9.26 9.67
N GLU A 91 -0.31 10.39 9.25
CA GLU A 91 -0.12 11.67 9.92
C GLU A 91 -0.84 11.72 11.28
N ILE A 92 -2.08 11.23 11.39
CA ILE A 92 -2.80 11.13 12.66
C ILE A 92 -2.09 10.17 13.62
N GLU A 93 -1.53 9.05 13.15
CA GLU A 93 -0.74 8.17 14.02
C GLU A 93 0.56 8.82 14.47
N ARG A 94 1.23 9.58 13.59
CA ARG A 94 2.38 10.41 13.97
C ARG A 94 1.98 11.50 14.97
N PHE A 95 0.88 12.21 14.74
CA PHE A 95 0.36 13.22 15.65
C PHE A 95 -0.09 12.62 16.98
N ARG A 96 -0.71 11.43 16.97
CA ARG A 96 -1.07 10.68 18.19
C ARG A 96 0.16 10.22 18.95
N ALA A 97 1.18 9.70 18.26
CA ALA A 97 2.45 9.33 18.89
C ALA A 97 3.18 10.54 19.47
N MET A 98 3.09 11.72 18.84
CA MET A 98 3.65 12.97 19.37
C MET A 98 2.79 13.57 20.49
N ALA A 99 1.47 13.32 20.49
CA ALA A 99 0.54 13.75 21.53
C ALA A 99 0.49 12.79 22.74
N ASP A 100 1.07 11.60 22.62
CA ASP A 100 1.16 10.62 23.71
C ASP A 100 2.19 11.11 24.76
N PRO A 101 1.75 11.40 26.00
CA PRO A 101 2.63 11.90 27.06
C PRO A 101 3.76 10.93 27.42
N GLU A 102 3.57 9.63 27.25
CA GLU A 102 4.59 8.62 27.56
C GLU A 102 5.66 8.55 26.46
N VAL A 103 5.25 8.64 25.18
CA VAL A 103 6.20 8.72 24.05
C VAL A 103 7.02 10.02 24.15
N HIS A 104 6.37 11.14 24.49
CA HIS A 104 7.06 12.42 24.69
C HIS A 104 8.08 12.34 25.83
N ARG A 105 7.73 11.69 26.95
CA ARG A 105 8.63 11.48 28.08
C ARG A 105 9.85 10.63 27.70
N VAL A 106 9.66 9.58 26.89
CA VAL A 106 10.77 8.76 26.38
C VAL A 106 11.67 9.58 25.46
N ALA A 107 11.10 10.35 24.53
CA ALA A 107 11.85 11.21 23.63
C ALA A 107 12.70 12.26 24.39
N GLN A 108 12.16 12.87 25.44
CA GLN A 108 12.90 13.81 26.30
C GLN A 108 14.09 13.16 27.02
N ARG A 109 14.01 11.87 27.37
CA ARG A 109 15.12 11.15 28.02
C ARG A 109 16.21 10.75 27.03
N LEU A 110 15.85 10.56 25.76
CA LEU A 110 16.82 10.33 24.69
C LEU A 110 17.52 11.62 24.27
N ALA A 111 16.87 12.77 24.45
CA ALA A 111 17.45 14.08 24.19
C ALA A 111 18.67 14.31 25.12
N GLY A 112 19.86 14.39 24.51
CA GLY A 112 21.13 14.58 25.23
C GLY A 112 22.01 13.33 25.30
N LEU A 113 21.52 12.17 24.84
CA LEU A 113 22.36 10.98 24.67
C LEU A 113 23.22 11.07 23.40
N PRO A 114 24.40 10.42 23.40
CA PRO A 114 25.19 10.25 22.18
C PRO A 114 24.38 9.51 21.10
N ARG A 115 24.62 9.85 19.83
CA ARG A 115 23.87 9.29 18.69
C ARG A 115 23.97 7.76 18.64
N GLU A 116 25.13 7.24 19.00
CA GLU A 116 25.40 5.79 19.06
C GLU A 116 24.52 5.11 20.11
N THR A 117 24.22 5.78 21.22
CA THR A 117 23.34 5.25 22.26
C THR A 117 21.87 5.32 21.85
N VAL A 118 21.46 6.37 21.14
CA VAL A 118 20.12 6.48 20.57
C VAL A 118 19.87 5.37 19.55
N ALA A 119 20.86 5.04 18.71
CA ALA A 119 20.76 3.94 17.74
C ALA A 119 20.55 2.57 18.41
N VAL A 120 21.21 2.30 19.54
CA VAL A 120 21.01 1.05 20.31
C VAL A 120 19.57 0.96 20.86
N VAL A 121 19.00 2.08 21.30
CA VAL A 121 17.60 2.12 21.75
C VAL A 121 16.63 1.90 20.58
N ASP A 122 16.93 2.50 19.42
CA ASP A 122 16.16 2.31 18.19
C ASP A 122 16.15 0.83 17.77
N ASP A 123 17.32 0.18 17.73
CA ASP A 123 17.44 -1.26 17.44
C ASP A 123 16.63 -2.14 18.41
N LEU A 124 16.58 -1.76 19.69
CA LEU A 124 15.79 -2.46 20.70
C LEU A 124 14.29 -2.31 20.45
N VAL A 125 13.82 -1.10 20.14
CA VAL A 125 12.42 -0.84 19.75
C VAL A 125 12.05 -1.69 18.54
N ASP A 126 12.94 -1.76 17.57
CA ASP A 126 12.85 -2.57 16.37
C ASP A 126 12.71 -4.08 16.68
N VAL A 127 13.51 -4.60 17.62
CA VAL A 127 13.40 -5.98 18.11
C VAL A 127 12.06 -6.23 18.82
N LEU A 128 11.57 -5.27 19.61
CA LEU A 128 10.29 -5.40 20.31
C LEU A 128 9.11 -5.42 19.33
N HIS A 129 9.18 -4.65 18.23
CA HIS A 129 8.21 -4.72 17.15
C HIS A 129 8.25 -6.06 16.41
N ARG A 130 9.44 -6.56 16.06
CA ARG A 130 9.60 -7.86 15.40
C ARG A 130 9.10 -9.03 16.25
N ARG A 131 9.20 -8.95 17.57
CA ARG A 131 8.66 -9.97 18.50
C ARG A 131 7.13 -9.97 18.62
N ARG A 132 6.45 -8.92 18.16
CA ARG A 132 4.98 -8.82 18.16
C ARG A 132 4.31 -9.46 16.94
N GLU A 133 5.05 -10.03 15.98
CA GLU A 133 4.50 -10.88 14.91
C GLU A 133 4.94 -12.35 15.13
N PRO A 134 4.10 -13.40 14.89
CA PRO A 134 2.95 -13.45 13.97
C PRO A 134 1.66 -14.17 14.47
N VAL A 135 0.51 -13.96 13.78
CA VAL A 135 -0.46 -14.97 13.27
C VAL A 135 -1.63 -14.22 12.59
N ILE A 136 -1.69 -14.31 11.26
CA ILE A 136 -2.96 -14.39 10.56
C ILE A 136 -3.56 -15.76 10.94
N ALA A 137 -4.57 -15.76 11.81
CA ALA A 137 -5.59 -16.80 11.92
C ALA A 137 -6.91 -16.05 11.71
N ALA A 138 -7.64 -16.22 10.62
CA ALA A 138 -8.26 -17.48 10.21
C ALA A 138 -8.78 -18.25 11.43
N ASP A 139 -9.77 -17.67 12.12
CA ASP A 139 -10.78 -18.45 12.79
C ASP A 139 -12.13 -18.21 12.11
N GLN A 140 -12.47 -19.15 11.24
CA GLN A 140 -13.86 -19.46 10.94
C GLN A 140 -14.40 -20.25 12.12
N GLY A 141 -15.36 -19.68 12.85
CA GLY A 141 -16.06 -20.44 13.90
C GLY A 141 -17.25 -19.67 14.48
N LEU A 142 -18.46 -20.18 14.18
CA LEU A 142 -19.78 -19.87 14.77
C LEU A 142 -20.38 -18.49 14.44
N HIS A 143 -21.60 -18.40 13.89
CA HIS A 143 -22.80 -18.99 14.49
C HIS A 143 -23.80 -19.53 13.45
N LEU A 144 -24.01 -20.85 13.52
CA LEU A 144 -25.26 -21.50 13.18
C LEU A 144 -26.32 -21.01 14.19
N VAL A 145 -27.39 -20.37 13.72
CA VAL A 145 -28.65 -20.30 14.47
C VAL A 145 -29.72 -20.87 13.55
N ALA A 146 -29.83 -22.19 13.62
CA ALA A 146 -31.10 -22.86 13.40
C ALA A 146 -31.74 -23.09 14.79
N ASP A 147 -33.07 -23.15 14.80
CA ASP A 147 -34.00 -23.46 15.88
C ASP A 147 -34.61 -22.26 16.62
N THR A 148 -35.81 -21.86 16.17
CA THR A 148 -37.08 -22.40 16.70
C THR A 148 -38.18 -22.25 15.66
#